data_AF-A0A3S1HFF2-F1
#
_entry.id   AF-A0A3S1HFF2-F1
#
_cell.length_a   1.000
_cell.length_b   1.000
_cell.length_c   1.000
_cell.angle_alpha   90.00
_cell.angle_beta   90.00
_cell.angle_gamma   90.00
#
_symmetry.space_group_name_H-M   'P 1'
#
loop_
_entity.id
_entity.type
_entity.pdbx_description
1 polymer ?
#
loop_
_entity_poly.entity_id
_entity_poly.type
_entity_poly.pdbx_seq_one_letter_code
_entity_poly.pdbx_strand_id
1 'polypeptide(L)' 'LWLGIVLQVAAGALVIAGIWTTAAAAALILFLIVATPMFHNFWDHQGPDRASRINGVVSNVALAGGFLALIAQGI' A
#
# COMPACT_ATOMS: atom_id res chain seq x y z
N LEU A 1 -1.83 -12.29 8.46
CA LEU A 1 -0.43 -12.00 8.05
C LEU A 1 -0.07 -12.69 6.74
N TRP A 2 -0.06 -14.03 6.68
CA TRP A 2 0.29 -14.79 5.46
C TRP A 2 -0.52 -14.42 4.20
N LEU A 3 -1.84 -14.26 4.33
CA LEU A 3 -2.70 -13.85 3.21
C LEU A 3 -2.30 -12.50 2.61
N GLY A 4 -1.90 -11.55 3.47
CA GLY A 4 -1.47 -10.23 3.05
C GLY A 4 -0.14 -10.26 2.28
N ILE A 5 0.80 -11.10 2.74
CA ILE A 5 2.08 -11.31 2.06
C ILE A 5 1.85 -11.92 0.67
N VAL A 6 1.05 -12.98 0.61
CA VAL A 6 0.73 -13.64 -0.67
C VAL A 6 0.05 -12.67 -1.63
N LEU A 7 -0.91 -11.86 -1.14
CA LEU A 7 -1.57 -10.84 -1.94
C LEU A 7 -0.58 -9.79 -2.45
N GLN A 8 0.30 -9.26 -1.59
CA GLN A 8 1.29 -8.26 -1.99
C GLN A 8 2.24 -8.78 -3.06
N VAL A 9 2.78 -9.98 -2.87
CA VAL A 9 3.75 -10.57 -3.80
C VAL A 9 3.06 -10.89 -5.13
N ALA A 10 1.88 -11.51 -5.10
CA ALA A 10 1.16 -11.85 -6.32
C ALA A 10 0.69 -10.61 -7.09
N ALA A 11 0.08 -9.63 -6.40
CA ALA A 11 -0.38 -8.40 -7.04
C ALA A 11 0.79 -7.54 -7.53
N GLY A 12 1.90 -7.48 -6.79
CA GLY A 12 3.12 -6.82 -7.24
C GLY A 12 3.70 -7.47 -8.49
N ALA A 13 3.74 -8.80 -8.55
CA ALA A 13 4.19 -9.53 -9.73
C ALA A 13 3.28 -9.31 -10.94
N LEU A 14 1.95 -9.25 -10.75
CA LEU A 14 0.99 -8.92 -11.80
C LEU A 14 1.19 -7.50 -12.34
N VAL A 15 1.46 -6.53 -11.45
CA VAL A 15 1.79 -5.16 -11.86
C VAL A 15 3.07 -5.11 -12.69
N ILE A 16 4.12 -5.82 -12.27
CA ILE A 16 5.39 -5.89 -13.01
C ILE A 16 5.22 -6.57 -14.38
N ALA A 17 4.40 -7.63 -14.44
CA ALA A 17 4.12 -8.36 -15.67
C ALA A 17 3.19 -7.59 -16.64
N GLY A 18 2.57 -6.49 -16.20
CA GLY A 18 1.59 -5.74 -17.00
C GLY A 18 0.28 -6.51 -17.22
N ILE A 19 -0.05 -7.45 -16.33
CA ILE A 19 -1.25 -8.30 -16.46
C ILE A 19 -2.26 -7.87 -15.40
N TRP A 20 -3.46 -7.50 -15.83
CA TRP A 20 -4.54 -7.06 -14.94
C TRP A 20 -4.08 -5.96 -13.97
N THR A 21 -3.20 -5.09 -14.45
CA THR A 21 -2.48 -4.05 -13.70
C THR A 21 -3.43 -3.17 -12.92
N THR A 22 -4.56 -2.79 -13.52
CA THR A 22 -5.61 -2.04 -12.81
C THR A 22 -6.19 -2.78 -11.59
N ALA A 23 -6.53 -4.07 -11.73
CA ALA A 23 -7.08 -4.86 -10.63
C ALA A 23 -6.01 -5.17 -9.56
N ALA A 24 -4.79 -5.46 -9.98
CA ALA A 24 -3.67 -5.71 -9.08
C ALA A 24 -3.27 -4.46 -8.28
N ALA A 25 -3.20 -3.29 -8.94
CA ALA A 25 -2.98 -2.01 -8.29
C ALA A 25 -4.09 -1.66 -7.29
N ALA A 26 -5.36 -1.90 -7.63
CA ALA A 26 -6.47 -1.71 -6.71
C ALA A 26 -6.38 -2.62 -5.47
N ALA A 27 -5.98 -3.89 -5.65
CA ALA A 27 -5.74 -4.80 -4.54
C ALA A 27 -4.58 -4.35 -3.64
N LEU A 28 -3.50 -3.82 -4.21
CA LEU A 28 -2.37 -3.25 -3.45
C LEU A 28 -2.78 -1.99 -2.68
N ILE A 29 -3.59 -1.11 -3.27
CA ILE A 29 -4.15 0.05 -2.57
C ILE A 29 -5.01 -0.40 -1.37
N LEU A 30 -5.91 -1.36 -1.59
CA LEU A 30 -6.74 -1.90 -0.51
C LEU A 30 -5.89 -2.47 0.63
N PHE A 31 -4.83 -3.21 0.27
CA PHE A 31 -3.87 -3.72 1.24
C PHE A 31 -3.21 -2.58 2.04
N LEU A 32 -2.74 -1.52 1.38
CA LEU A 32 -2.13 -0.37 2.05
C LEU A 32 -3.11 0.31 3.02
N ILE A 33 -4.38 0.47 2.63
CA ILE A 33 -5.42 1.07 3.48
C ILE A 33 -5.64 0.25 4.76
N VAL A 34 -5.60 -1.08 4.67
CA VAL A 34 -5.79 -1.95 5.85
C VAL A 34 -4.50 -2.05 6.69
N ALA A 35 -3.34 -2.16 6.04
CA ALA A 35 -2.05 -2.31 6.71
C ALA A 35 -1.63 -1.04 7.46
N THR A 36 -1.94 0.14 6.91
CA THR A 36 -1.52 1.43 7.48
C THR A 36 -2.02 1.66 8.91
N PRO A 37 -3.33 1.58 9.23
CA PRO A 37 -3.79 1.72 10.61
C PRO A 37 -3.34 0.55 11.50
N MET A 38 -3.09 -0.64 10.94
CA MET A 38 -2.62 -1.79 11.71
C MET A 38 -1.17 -1.65 12.20
N PHE A 39 -0.27 -1.13 11.34
CA PHE A 39 1.16 -1.04 11.65
C PHE A 39 1.62 0.38 12.03
N HIS A 40 0.95 1.41 11.53
CA HIS A 40 1.31 2.81 11.71
C HIS A 40 0.21 3.60 12.42
N ASN A 41 -0.43 3.00 13.42
CA ASN A 41 -1.33 3.72 14.31
C ASN A 41 -0.56 4.80 15.10
N PHE A 42 -0.46 5.98 14.51
CA PHE A 42 0.27 7.12 15.09
C PHE A 42 -0.60 7.90 16.08
N TRP A 43 -1.92 7.72 16.08
CA TRP A 43 -2.84 8.44 16.96
C TRP A 43 -2.64 8.10 18.43
N ASP A 44 -2.14 6.90 18.72
CA ASP A 44 -1.91 6.40 20.08
C ASP A 44 -0.47 6.61 20.58
N HIS A 45 0.38 7.30 19.80
CA HIS A 45 1.80 7.48 20.13
C HIS A 45 2.19 8.95 20.20
N GLN A 46 3.19 9.28 21.02
CA GLN A 46 3.77 10.63 21.14
C GLN A 46 5.29 10.61 21.00
N GLY A 47 5.90 11.78 20.75
CA GLY A 47 7.35 11.91 20.62
C GLY A 47 7.93 11.29 19.34
N PRO A 48 9.20 10.84 19.35
CA PRO A 48 9.91 10.33 18.18
C PRO A 48 9.22 9.13 17.49
N ASP A 49 8.55 8.27 18.25
CA ASP A 49 7.80 7.13 17.73
C ASP A 49 6.62 7.54 16.86
N ARG A 50 5.95 8.64 17.21
CA ARG A 50 4.86 9.20 16.39
C ARG A 50 5.38 9.67 15.04
N ALA A 51 6.53 10.33 15.01
CA ALA A 51 7.13 10.81 13.76
C ALA A 51 7.50 9.64 12.82
N SER A 52 8.08 8.57 13.37
CA SER A 52 8.38 7.34 12.62
C SER A 52 7.11 6.72 12.01
N ARG A 53 6.03 6.60 12.81
CA ARG A 53 4.75 6.06 12.31
C ARG A 53 4.11 6.95 11.25
N ILE A 54 4.11 8.28 11.43
CA ILE A 54 3.63 9.22 10.42
C ILE A 54 4.40 9.06 9.11
N ASN A 55 5.72 8.90 9.15
CA ASN A 55 6.51 8.68 7.95
C ASN A 55 6.08 7.40 7.19
N GLY A 56 5.75 6.34 7.92
CA GLY A 56 5.15 5.13 7.36
C GLY A 56 3.80 5.38 6.67
N VAL A 57 2.90 6.14 7.32
CA VAL A 57 1.62 6.55 6.72
C VAL A 57 1.84 7.34 5.43
N VAL A 58 2.70 8.36 5.46
CA VAL A 58 2.99 9.22 4.30
C VAL A 58 3.60 8.40 3.16
N SER A 59 4.50 7.46 3.46
CA SER A 59 5.08 6.56 2.46
C SER A 59 4.02 5.68 1.80
N ASN A 60 3.10 5.10 2.59
CA ASN A 60 2.01 4.29 2.06
C ASN A 60 1.02 5.13 1.21
N VAL A 61 0.76 6.37 1.59
CA VAL A 61 -0.06 7.30 0.78
C VAL A 61 0.62 7.61 -0.55
N ALA A 62 1.93 7.86 -0.56
CA ALA A 62 2.69 8.10 -1.78
C ALA A 62 2.65 6.87 -2.72
N LEU A 63 2.83 5.66 -2.17
CA LEU A 63 2.71 4.41 -2.91
C LEU A 63 1.31 4.21 -3.50
N ALA A 64 0.26 4.48 -2.72
CA ALA A 64 -1.12 4.43 -3.21
C ALA A 64 -1.35 5.41 -4.37
N GLY A 65 -0.77 6.61 -4.31
CA GLY A 65 -0.77 7.56 -5.43
C GLY A 65 -0.10 7.00 -6.69
N GLY A 66 1.03 6.29 -6.54
CA GLY A 66 1.69 5.59 -7.65
C GLY A 66 0.80 4.52 -8.28
N PHE A 67 0.12 3.71 -7.47
CA PHE A 67 -0.83 2.72 -7.96
C PHE A 67 -2.06 3.34 -8.65
N LEU A 68 -2.57 4.46 -8.13
CA LEU A 68 -3.65 5.22 -8.80
C LEU A 68 -3.22 5.75 -10.17
N ALA A 69 -1.96 6.21 -10.30
CA ALA A 69 -1.42 6.62 -11.59
C ALA A 69 -1.31 5.46 -12.58
N LEU A 70 -1.02 4.23 -12.11
CA LEU A 70 -1.05 3.03 -12.96
C LEU A 70 -2.48 2.70 -13.42
N ILE A 71 -3.46 2.78 -12.51
CA ILE A 71 -4.88 2.60 -12.85
C ILE A 71 -5.34 3.63 -13.88
N ALA A 72 -4.96 4.89 -13.71
CA ALA A 72 -5.33 5.98 -14.62
C ALA A 72 -4.74 5.80 -16.02
N GLN A 73 -3.57 5.16 -16.15
CA GLN A 73 -2.96 4.85 -17.44
C GLN A 73 -3.69 3.72 -18.19
N GLY A 74 -4.61 2.98 -17.53
CA GLY A 74 -5.44 1.96 -18.16
C GLY A 74 -4.67 0.76 -18.69
N ILE A 75 -3.42 0.57 -18.23
CA ILE A 75 -2.60 -0.60 -18.52
C ILE A 75 -3.17 -1.80 -17.77
#